data_AF-A0A426XP90-F1
#
_entry.id   AF-A0A426XP90-F1
#
_cell.length_a   1.000
_cell.length_b   1.000
_cell.length_c   1.000
_cell.angle_alpha   90.00
_cell.angle_beta   90.00
_cell.angle_gamma   90.00
#
_symmetry.space_group_name_H-M   'P 1'
#
loop_
_entity.id
_entity.type
_entity.pdbx_description
1 polymer ?
#
loop_
_entity_poly.entity_id
_entity_poly.type
_entity_poly.pdbx_seq_one_letter_code
_entity_poly.pdbx_strand_id
1 'polypeptide(L)'
;LQEHGLGSDVPLKNLERNVSSFALQLKYAHNLKSESSSIRSLCTEENHYYAEGDPVADSFEKFADKEFRILGSTFKELSLCMMELGLRLAQICDKAIDCRELKQSIMDGSAKGRLIHYHSTIDNIILKETNRTKKRSKKKVEPATLDPSPFDEYRTNRTTLSNLWQQWHYDYGIFTVLTSPSFRFSCLAEDCSHISCCRECSSPDEHTYLQLFDIKKNKIFVVRSPADSFIIQVGEAANILTRGKLQSTLHSVSRPVDRENLSRQTFVVFLQPAWSKILSYSGYPEETSNQDKLLMQEILRKIPPLSIRFRDGMTFAEFSHETTKQYYSSSGTQSMG
;
A
#
# COMPACT_ATOMS: atom_id res chain seq x y z
N LEU A 1 -1.63 -4.48 17.44
CA LEU A 1 -2.30 -4.15 16.14
C LEU A 1 -3.33 -5.21 15.73
N GLN A 2 -2.96 -6.50 15.61
CA GLN A 2 -3.91 -7.56 15.21
C GLN A 2 -5.10 -7.68 16.18
N GLU A 3 -4.84 -7.62 17.48
CA GLU A 3 -5.86 -7.61 18.54
C GLU A 3 -6.76 -6.37 18.51
N HIS A 4 -6.38 -5.32 17.77
CA HIS A 4 -7.13 -4.07 17.60
C HIS A 4 -7.66 -3.89 16.18
N GLY A 5 -7.86 -4.99 15.44
CA GLY A 5 -8.49 -4.99 14.11
C GLY A 5 -7.54 -4.72 12.93
N LEU A 6 -6.24 -4.61 13.17
CA LEU A 6 -5.22 -4.39 12.13
C LEU A 6 -4.30 -5.62 12.03
N GLY A 7 -4.67 -6.60 11.21
CA GLY A 7 -3.86 -7.80 10.95
C GLY A 7 -2.68 -7.52 10.02
N SER A 8 -1.75 -8.48 9.83
CA SER A 8 -0.75 -8.43 8.75
C SER A 8 -1.18 -9.39 7.65
N ASP A 9 -1.22 -8.94 6.40
CA ASP A 9 -1.55 -9.78 5.24
C ASP A 9 -0.32 -10.25 4.45
N VAL A 10 0.88 -9.82 4.87
CA VAL A 10 2.17 -10.31 4.38
C VAL A 10 2.93 -11.05 5.48
N PRO A 11 3.67 -12.13 5.16
CA PRO A 11 4.54 -12.78 6.13
C PRO A 11 5.60 -11.81 6.66
N LEU A 12 5.59 -11.53 7.97
CA LEU A 12 6.63 -10.72 8.64
C LEU A 12 7.99 -11.46 8.73
N LYS A 13 8.17 -12.55 7.97
CA LYS A 13 9.31 -13.47 8.05
C LYS A 13 10.51 -12.98 7.23
N ASN A 14 10.28 -12.22 6.15
CA ASN A 14 11.36 -11.62 5.37
C ASN A 14 11.81 -10.31 6.03
N LEU A 15 13.06 -10.29 6.50
CA LEU A 15 13.67 -9.15 7.19
C LEU A 15 14.32 -8.14 6.24
N GLU A 16 14.50 -8.53 4.97
CA GLU A 16 15.03 -7.69 3.90
C GLU A 16 13.91 -6.96 3.14
N ARG A 17 12.67 -7.06 3.61
CA ARG A 17 11.52 -6.40 2.99
C ARG A 17 11.64 -4.88 3.07
N ASN A 18 11.26 -4.23 1.97
CA ASN A 18 11.28 -2.77 1.88
C ASN A 18 9.97 -2.12 2.36
N VAL A 19 8.97 -2.94 2.69
CA VAL A 19 7.63 -2.50 3.04
C VAL A 19 7.01 -3.41 4.11
N SER A 20 6.24 -2.82 5.01
CA SER A 20 5.33 -3.51 5.93
C SER A 20 3.90 -3.03 5.69
N SER A 21 2.93 -3.95 5.74
CA SER A 21 1.51 -3.62 5.66
C SER A 21 0.73 -4.20 6.82
N PHE A 22 -0.24 -3.43 7.31
CA PHE A 22 -1.28 -3.89 8.22
C PHE A 22 -2.63 -3.68 7.56
N ALA A 23 -3.52 -4.68 7.62
CA ALA A 23 -4.77 -4.71 6.89
C ALA A 23 -6.00 -4.77 7.82
N LEU A 24 -7.06 -4.08 7.41
CA LEU A 24 -8.40 -4.11 7.99
C LEU A 24 -9.38 -4.53 6.90
N GLN A 25 -10.14 -5.60 7.15
CA GLN A 25 -11.21 -6.02 6.23
C GLN A 25 -12.50 -5.25 6.55
N LEU A 26 -13.13 -4.72 5.52
CA LEU A 26 -14.31 -3.87 5.59
C LEU A 26 -15.41 -4.42 4.69
N LYS A 27 -16.66 -4.18 5.07
CA LYS A 27 -17.84 -4.50 4.26
C LYS A 27 -18.75 -3.28 4.23
N TYR A 28 -19.42 -3.08 3.10
CA TYR A 28 -20.53 -2.12 3.01
C TYR A 28 -21.72 -2.72 3.76
N ALA A 29 -21.77 -2.53 5.08
CA ALA A 29 -22.97 -2.88 5.85
C ALA A 29 -24.11 -1.93 5.47
N HIS A 30 -25.33 -2.46 5.38
CA HIS A 30 -26.55 -1.72 5.00
C HIS A 30 -26.97 -0.63 6.02
N ASN A 31 -26.14 -0.29 7.02
CA ASN A 31 -26.44 0.62 8.13
C ASN A 31 -25.22 1.45 8.60
N LEU A 32 -24.61 2.23 7.71
CA LEU A 32 -23.58 3.26 8.04
C LEU A 32 -24.02 4.26 9.14
N LYS A 33 -25.32 4.37 9.42
CA LYS A 33 -25.89 5.29 10.42
C LYS A 33 -25.77 4.81 11.88
N SER A 34 -25.60 3.50 12.12
CA SER A 34 -25.62 2.97 13.48
C SER A 34 -24.23 2.88 14.14
N GLU A 35 -23.16 2.75 13.35
CA GLU A 35 -21.81 2.56 13.90
C GLU A 35 -21.04 3.88 14.10
N SER A 36 -21.37 4.93 13.34
CA SER A 36 -20.71 6.24 13.41
C SER A 36 -21.03 7.01 14.71
N SER A 37 -22.19 6.77 15.31
CA SER A 37 -22.59 7.39 16.59
C SER A 37 -21.85 6.81 17.81
N SER A 38 -21.45 5.53 17.76
CA SER A 38 -20.83 4.87 18.91
C SER A 38 -19.34 5.22 19.09
N ILE A 39 -18.66 5.67 18.04
CA ILE A 39 -17.21 5.94 18.07
C ILE A 39 -16.92 7.40 18.45
N ARG A 40 -17.73 8.37 18.01
CA ARG A 40 -17.61 9.77 18.47
C ARG A 40 -17.61 9.92 19.99
N SER A 41 -18.33 9.05 20.70
CA SER A 41 -18.40 9.03 22.17
C SER A 41 -17.08 8.67 22.84
N LEU A 42 -16.20 7.90 22.18
CA LEU A 42 -14.91 7.46 22.76
C LEU A 42 -13.81 8.53 22.65
N CYS A 43 -13.92 9.44 21.68
CA CYS A 43 -12.96 10.52 21.48
C CYS A 43 -13.25 11.75 22.37
N THR A 44 -14.40 11.81 23.03
CA THR A 44 -14.82 12.93 23.89
C THR A 44 -14.54 12.74 25.38
N GLU A 45 -14.11 11.54 25.82
CA GLU A 45 -13.73 11.31 27.21
C GLU A 45 -12.27 11.74 27.48
N GLU A 46 -12.01 13.04 27.34
CA GLU A 46 -10.94 13.71 28.07
C GLU A 46 -11.57 14.41 29.28
N ASN A 47 -11.38 13.86 30.48
CA ASN A 47 -10.80 14.55 31.65
C ASN A 47 -11.11 13.84 32.99
N HIS A 48 -10.11 13.93 33.86
CA HIS A 48 -10.07 13.62 35.30
C HIS A 48 -9.93 12.15 35.71
N TYR A 49 -8.72 11.78 36.16
CA TYR A 49 -8.45 11.43 37.57
C TYR A 49 -6.93 11.37 37.78
N TYR A 50 -6.38 12.34 38.52
CA TYR A 50 -5.09 12.17 39.19
C TYR A 50 -5.36 11.38 40.46
N ALA A 51 -4.84 10.16 40.55
CA ALA A 51 -4.74 9.44 41.80
C ALA A 51 -3.28 9.00 41.96
N GLU A 52 -2.64 9.52 43.00
CA GLU A 52 -1.31 9.14 43.45
C GLU A 52 -1.25 7.65 43.78
N GLY A 53 -0.25 6.97 43.22
CA GLY A 53 0.05 5.57 43.50
C GLY A 53 0.93 5.01 42.37
N ASP A 54 2.19 4.74 42.67
CA ASP A 54 3.26 4.41 41.73
C ASP A 54 3.03 3.10 40.92
N PRO A 55 2.95 3.13 39.56
CA PRO A 55 2.84 1.92 38.74
C PRO A 55 3.55 2.08 37.37
N VAL A 56 4.89 2.12 37.32
CA VAL A 56 5.61 2.45 36.07
C VAL A 56 5.49 1.36 34.98
N ALA A 57 5.21 0.09 35.33
CA ALA A 57 5.10 -1.01 34.35
C ALA A 57 3.66 -1.30 33.88
N ASP A 58 2.67 -1.29 34.79
CA ASP A 58 1.26 -1.61 34.48
C ASP A 58 0.53 -0.43 33.80
N SER A 59 1.04 0.80 33.95
CA SER A 59 0.51 1.98 33.27
C SER A 59 0.87 2.02 31.78
N PHE A 60 2.06 1.55 31.39
CA PHE A 60 2.53 1.60 30.00
C PHE A 60 1.77 0.63 29.09
N GLU A 61 1.50 -0.60 29.54
CA GLU A 61 0.73 -1.58 28.77
C GLU A 61 -0.73 -1.13 28.57
N LYS A 62 -1.37 -0.60 29.62
CA LYS A 62 -2.73 -0.04 29.55
C LYS A 62 -2.80 1.21 28.66
N PHE A 63 -1.77 2.04 28.70
CA PHE A 63 -1.66 3.22 27.84
C PHE A 63 -1.53 2.82 26.36
N ALA A 64 -0.63 1.89 26.05
CA ALA A 64 -0.44 1.39 24.69
C ALA A 64 -1.70 0.72 24.13
N ASP A 65 -2.43 -0.08 24.93
CA ASP A 65 -3.71 -0.67 24.52
C ASP A 65 -4.75 0.41 24.13
N LYS A 66 -4.87 1.46 24.97
CA LYS A 66 -5.77 2.58 24.68
C LYS A 66 -5.39 3.29 23.38
N GLU A 67 -4.11 3.58 23.16
CA GLU A 67 -3.63 4.20 21.91
C GLU A 67 -3.93 3.33 20.69
N PHE A 68 -3.66 2.03 20.75
CA PHE A 68 -3.93 1.15 19.62
C PHE A 68 -5.42 0.96 19.34
N ARG A 69 -6.27 0.99 20.38
CA ARG A 69 -7.73 1.00 20.20
C ARG A 69 -8.20 2.26 19.48
N ILE A 70 -7.71 3.44 19.89
CA ILE A 70 -7.99 4.72 19.22
C ILE A 70 -7.50 4.70 17.77
N LEU A 71 -6.31 4.13 17.53
CA LEU A 71 -5.75 4.00 16.19
C LEU A 71 -6.65 3.12 15.30
N GLY A 72 -7.06 1.95 15.81
CA GLY A 72 -7.96 1.04 15.10
C GLY A 72 -9.31 1.68 14.75
N SER A 73 -9.92 2.42 15.69
CA SER A 73 -11.18 3.12 15.44
C SER A 73 -11.01 4.25 14.43
N THR A 74 -9.92 5.03 14.52
CA THR A 74 -9.62 6.14 13.60
C THR A 74 -9.45 5.61 12.17
N PHE A 75 -8.70 4.53 11.96
CA PHE A 75 -8.57 3.92 10.63
C PHE A 75 -9.89 3.37 10.10
N LYS A 76 -10.75 2.82 10.96
CA LYS A 76 -12.08 2.37 10.55
C LYS A 76 -12.93 3.55 10.06
N GLU A 77 -12.98 4.66 10.80
CA GLU A 77 -13.73 5.86 10.40
C GLU A 77 -13.20 6.46 9.08
N LEU A 78 -11.88 6.63 8.97
CA LEU A 78 -11.25 7.10 7.75
C LEU A 78 -11.58 6.17 6.56
N SER A 79 -11.56 4.86 6.79
CA SER A 79 -11.92 3.90 5.75
C SER A 79 -13.35 4.06 5.25
N LEU A 80 -14.31 4.31 6.15
CA LEU A 80 -15.71 4.55 5.78
C LEU A 80 -15.84 5.81 4.93
N CYS A 81 -15.09 6.87 5.25
CA CYS A 81 -15.04 8.09 4.44
C CYS A 81 -14.49 7.80 3.03
N MET A 82 -13.39 7.07 2.93
CA MET A 82 -12.76 6.69 1.66
C MET A 82 -13.64 5.77 0.81
N MET A 83 -14.38 4.85 1.45
CA MET A 83 -15.38 3.99 0.82
C MET A 83 -16.52 4.80 0.20
N GLU A 84 -17.11 5.73 0.97
CA GLU A 84 -18.17 6.62 0.48
C GLU A 84 -17.68 7.49 -0.71
N LEU A 85 -16.45 7.99 -0.64
CA LEU A 85 -15.83 8.74 -1.74
C LEU A 85 -15.74 7.89 -3.01
N GLY A 86 -15.23 6.66 -2.90
CA GLY A 86 -15.13 5.75 -4.05
C GLY A 86 -16.48 5.33 -4.62
N LEU A 87 -17.51 5.18 -3.77
CA LEU A 87 -18.88 4.90 -4.20
C LEU A 87 -19.47 6.07 -5.01
N ARG A 88 -19.25 7.30 -4.55
CA ARG A 88 -19.69 8.51 -5.28
C ARG A 88 -18.97 8.66 -6.61
N LEU A 89 -17.65 8.42 -6.63
CA LEU A 89 -16.90 8.43 -7.88
C LEU A 89 -17.42 7.37 -8.86
N ALA A 90 -17.68 6.15 -8.38
CA ALA A 90 -18.24 5.08 -9.20
C ALA A 90 -19.57 5.50 -9.84
N GLN A 91 -20.45 6.15 -9.06
CA GLN A 91 -21.72 6.67 -9.57
C GLN A 91 -21.53 7.76 -10.64
N ILE A 92 -20.52 8.62 -10.50
CA ILE A 92 -20.20 9.66 -11.50
C ILE A 92 -19.67 8.99 -12.77
N CYS A 93 -18.73 8.05 -12.64
CA CYS A 93 -18.21 7.28 -13.76
C CYS A 93 -19.34 6.55 -14.48
N ASP A 94 -20.16 5.78 -13.77
CA ASP A 94 -21.30 5.05 -14.33
C ASP A 94 -22.17 5.95 -15.23
N LYS A 95 -22.52 7.16 -14.77
CA LYS A 95 -23.25 8.15 -15.57
C LYS A 95 -22.45 8.66 -16.78
N ALA A 96 -21.17 8.98 -16.59
CA ALA A 96 -20.34 9.61 -17.63
C ALA A 96 -19.97 8.66 -18.77
N ILE A 97 -19.82 7.36 -18.49
CA ILE A 97 -19.44 6.34 -19.47
C ILE A 97 -20.60 5.41 -19.85
N ASP A 98 -21.82 5.70 -19.40
CA ASP A 98 -23.02 4.86 -19.54
C ASP A 98 -22.73 3.39 -19.18
N CYS A 99 -22.05 3.22 -18.05
CA CYS A 99 -21.82 1.95 -17.39
C CYS A 99 -22.74 1.93 -16.17
N ARG A 100 -23.43 0.84 -15.87
CA ARG A 100 -24.34 0.78 -14.70
C ARG A 100 -23.90 -0.29 -13.71
N GLU A 101 -22.59 -0.49 -13.61
CA GLU A 101 -22.03 -1.65 -12.92
C GLU A 101 -21.02 -1.29 -11.83
N LEU A 102 -20.30 -0.16 -11.90
CA LEU A 102 -19.22 0.12 -10.96
C LEU A 102 -19.76 0.32 -9.55
N LYS A 103 -20.76 1.19 -9.40
CA LYS A 103 -21.35 1.50 -8.09
C LYS A 103 -21.90 0.24 -7.43
N GLN A 104 -22.71 -0.51 -8.16
CA GLN A 104 -23.34 -1.72 -7.65
C GLN A 104 -22.30 -2.78 -7.29
N SER A 105 -21.26 -2.95 -8.12
CA SER A 105 -20.18 -3.91 -7.83
C SER A 105 -19.40 -3.55 -6.56
N ILE A 106 -19.20 -2.27 -6.26
CA ILE A 106 -18.60 -1.82 -4.98
C ILE A 106 -19.54 -2.13 -3.82
N MET A 107 -20.84 -1.81 -3.95
CA MET A 107 -21.84 -2.02 -2.88
C MET A 107 -21.99 -3.48 -2.48
N ASP A 108 -22.05 -4.38 -3.47
CA ASP A 108 -22.16 -5.83 -3.25
C ASP A 108 -20.84 -6.46 -2.80
N GLY A 109 -19.75 -5.70 -2.92
CA GLY A 109 -18.41 -6.17 -2.70
C GLY A 109 -17.88 -5.99 -1.30
N SER A 110 -16.56 -5.85 -1.23
CA SER A 110 -15.86 -5.63 0.03
C SER A 110 -14.77 -4.58 -0.15
N ALA A 111 -14.28 -4.06 0.97
CA ALA A 111 -13.15 -3.16 0.97
C ALA A 111 -12.06 -3.69 1.88
N LYS A 112 -10.81 -3.35 1.58
CA LYS A 112 -9.66 -3.67 2.42
C LYS A 112 -8.87 -2.40 2.67
N GLY A 113 -8.83 -1.95 3.92
CA GLY A 113 -7.90 -0.91 4.34
C GLY A 113 -6.51 -1.51 4.52
N ARG A 114 -5.46 -0.81 4.11
CA ARG A 114 -4.07 -1.12 4.48
C ARG A 114 -3.35 0.13 4.95
N LEU A 115 -2.70 0.03 6.10
CA LEU A 115 -1.65 0.94 6.53
C LEU A 115 -0.31 0.39 6.01
N ILE A 116 0.35 1.16 5.16
CA ILE A 116 1.60 0.76 4.51
C ILE A 116 2.73 1.63 5.04
N HIS A 117 3.79 1.01 5.54
CA HIS A 117 5.04 1.64 5.94
C HIS A 117 6.16 1.19 5.00
N TYR A 118 6.69 2.11 4.21
CA TYR A 118 7.84 1.92 3.36
C TYR A 118 9.11 2.29 4.13
N HIS A 119 10.00 1.31 4.23
CA HIS A 119 11.14 1.37 5.15
C HIS A 119 12.23 2.30 4.64
N SER A 120 12.76 3.09 5.56
CA SER A 120 14.07 3.74 5.38
C SER A 120 15.20 2.72 5.46
N THR A 121 16.41 3.11 5.07
CA THR A 121 17.62 2.30 5.28
C THR A 121 17.84 2.02 6.77
N ILE A 122 17.58 2.99 7.65
CA ILE A 122 17.68 2.83 9.10
C ILE A 122 16.67 1.82 9.64
N ASP A 123 15.41 1.88 9.17
CA ASP A 123 14.38 0.92 9.58
C ASP A 123 14.86 -0.51 9.29
N ASN A 124 15.43 -0.72 8.11
CA ASN A 124 15.99 -2.01 7.71
C ASN A 124 17.17 -2.45 8.58
N ILE A 125 18.09 -1.53 8.92
CA ILE A 125 19.20 -1.84 9.85
C ILE A 125 18.66 -2.31 11.20
N ILE A 126 17.70 -1.59 11.77
CA ILE A 126 17.11 -1.89 13.08
C ILE A 126 16.36 -3.22 13.07
N LEU A 127 15.58 -3.47 12.01
CA LEU A 127 14.88 -4.74 11.84
C LEU A 127 15.86 -5.91 11.78
N LYS A 128 17.02 -5.75 11.13
CA LYS A 128 18.07 -6.77 11.10
C LYS A 128 18.73 -6.97 12.45
N GLU A 129 19.13 -5.90 13.14
CA GLU A 129 19.81 -5.98 14.44
C GLU A 129 18.91 -6.54 15.54
N THR A 130 17.65 -6.11 15.61
CA THR A 130 16.66 -6.65 16.56
C THR A 130 16.52 -8.17 16.41
N ASN A 131 16.60 -8.69 15.19
CA ASN A 131 16.57 -10.12 14.93
C ASN A 131 17.90 -10.84 15.23
N ARG A 132 19.05 -10.20 14.99
CA ARG A 132 20.36 -10.73 15.41
C ARG A 132 20.40 -10.91 16.92
N THR A 133 19.90 -9.95 17.69
CA THR A 133 19.82 -10.04 19.16
C THR A 133 18.87 -11.16 19.60
N LYS A 134 17.71 -11.33 18.93
CA LYS A 134 16.79 -12.47 19.16
C LYS A 134 17.37 -13.84 18.77
N LYS A 135 18.34 -13.90 17.85
CA LYS A 135 19.06 -15.13 17.45
C LYS A 135 20.29 -15.41 18.32
N ARG A 136 20.98 -14.37 18.80
CA ARG A 136 22.14 -14.47 19.72
C ARG A 136 21.77 -15.04 21.08
N SER A 137 20.53 -14.86 21.54
CA SER A 137 19.98 -15.60 22.69
C SER A 137 19.79 -17.10 22.45
N LYS A 138 20.16 -17.64 21.26
CA LYS A 138 20.10 -19.08 20.94
C LYS A 138 21.36 -19.71 20.30
N LYS A 139 22.46 -18.99 20.03
CA LYS A 139 23.77 -19.62 19.70
C LYS A 139 24.96 -18.65 19.64
N LYS A 140 26.15 -19.20 19.94
CA LYS A 140 27.50 -18.60 19.98
C LYS A 140 27.97 -18.07 18.62
N VAL A 141 28.83 -17.05 18.67
CA VAL A 141 29.24 -16.09 17.64
C VAL A 141 30.26 -16.62 16.61
N GLU A 142 30.15 -16.19 15.35
CA GLU A 142 31.27 -15.94 14.42
C GLU A 142 31.07 -14.60 13.69
N PRO A 143 32.13 -13.86 13.30
CA PRO A 143 32.01 -12.54 12.66
C PRO A 143 32.08 -12.63 11.13
N ALA A 144 31.29 -11.80 10.43
CA ALA A 144 31.34 -11.64 8.98
C ALA A 144 31.64 -10.18 8.60
N THR A 145 32.57 -10.01 7.67
CA THR A 145 33.05 -8.76 7.08
C THR A 145 32.07 -8.21 6.03
N LEU A 146 32.01 -6.89 5.91
CA LEU A 146 31.23 -6.15 4.90
C LEU A 146 32.19 -5.56 3.87
N ASP A 147 32.09 -5.99 2.62
CA ASP A 147 32.73 -5.35 1.46
C ASP A 147 31.72 -4.42 0.76
N PRO A 148 32.05 -3.15 0.50
CA PRO A 148 31.30 -2.30 -0.41
C PRO A 148 31.86 -2.40 -1.84
N SER A 149 31.01 -2.70 -2.83
CA SER A 149 31.40 -2.64 -4.24
C SER A 149 31.28 -1.20 -4.80
N PRO A 150 32.04 -0.85 -5.85
CA PRO A 150 32.08 0.51 -6.37
C PRO A 150 30.82 0.88 -7.17
N PHE A 151 30.42 2.14 -7.02
CA PHE A 151 29.36 2.81 -7.77
C PHE A 151 29.81 3.06 -9.22
N ASP A 152 29.07 2.53 -10.20
CA ASP A 152 29.22 2.87 -11.61
C ASP A 152 28.30 4.05 -11.99
N GLU A 153 28.92 5.07 -12.58
CA GLU A 153 28.39 6.41 -12.85
C GLU A 153 27.75 6.50 -14.25
N TYR A 154 26.57 5.91 -14.43
CA TYR A 154 25.67 6.18 -15.58
C TYR A 154 24.20 6.00 -15.16
N ARG A 155 23.67 6.92 -14.34
CA ARG A 155 22.59 6.57 -13.39
C ARG A 155 21.44 7.59 -13.22
N THR A 156 20.95 8.24 -14.27
CA THR A 156 19.78 9.14 -14.13
C THR A 156 18.43 8.47 -14.48
N ASN A 157 18.36 7.64 -15.53
CA ASN A 157 17.12 6.90 -15.86
C ASN A 157 17.07 5.48 -15.29
N ARG A 158 18.22 4.87 -15.00
CA ARG A 158 18.31 3.48 -14.49
C ARG A 158 17.97 3.39 -13.00
N THR A 159 18.32 4.42 -12.22
CA THR A 159 18.05 4.53 -10.78
C THR A 159 16.57 4.55 -10.45
N THR A 160 15.75 5.25 -11.24
CA THR A 160 14.31 5.36 -10.99
C THR A 160 13.56 4.06 -11.17
N LEU A 161 14.03 3.16 -12.05
CA LEU A 161 13.40 1.85 -12.28
C LEU A 161 13.88 0.78 -11.29
N SER A 162 15.07 0.91 -10.72
CA SER A 162 15.66 -0.08 -9.80
C SER A 162 15.48 0.28 -8.32
N ASN A 163 15.35 1.57 -7.97
CA ASN A 163 15.25 2.02 -6.57
C ASN A 163 13.78 2.24 -6.16
N LEU A 164 13.00 1.16 -6.17
CA LEU A 164 11.58 1.19 -5.85
C LEU A 164 11.32 0.63 -4.44
N TRP A 165 10.47 1.34 -3.70
CA TRP A 165 9.82 0.81 -2.50
C TRP A 165 8.73 -0.19 -2.84
N GLN A 166 8.01 0.03 -3.95
CA GLN A 166 7.01 -0.89 -4.48
C GLN A 166 7.19 -1.00 -5.99
N GLN A 167 7.27 -2.24 -6.49
CA GLN A 167 7.50 -2.51 -7.90
C GLN A 167 6.29 -2.09 -8.76
N TRP A 168 6.51 -1.86 -10.05
CA TRP A 168 5.45 -1.65 -11.05
C TRP A 168 4.37 -2.74 -11.02
N HIS A 169 3.11 -2.35 -10.86
CA HIS A 169 1.94 -3.22 -10.86
C HIS A 169 0.65 -2.49 -11.22
N TYR A 170 -0.40 -3.29 -11.40
CA TYR A 170 -1.79 -2.83 -11.37
C TYR A 170 -2.47 -3.35 -10.11
N ASP A 171 -3.31 -2.51 -9.52
CA ASP A 171 -4.30 -3.00 -8.56
C ASP A 171 -5.42 -3.72 -9.28
N TYR A 172 -5.85 -4.86 -8.76
CA TYR A 172 -6.83 -5.72 -9.44
C TYR A 172 -8.29 -5.41 -9.05
N GLY A 173 -8.53 -4.52 -8.08
CA GLY A 173 -9.87 -4.11 -7.64
C GLY A 173 -10.58 -3.13 -8.59
N ILE A 174 -11.62 -2.45 -8.10
CA ILE A 174 -12.33 -1.40 -8.84
C ILE A 174 -11.57 -0.08 -8.69
N PHE A 175 -11.45 0.42 -7.45
CA PHE A 175 -10.71 1.64 -7.13
C PHE A 175 -9.80 1.42 -5.94
N THR A 176 -8.67 2.12 -5.95
CA THR A 176 -7.77 2.23 -4.81
C THR A 176 -7.76 3.68 -4.37
N VAL A 177 -8.23 3.96 -3.16
CA VAL A 177 -8.27 5.30 -2.58
C VAL A 177 -7.11 5.42 -1.60
N LEU A 178 -6.26 6.43 -1.73
CA LEU A 178 -5.08 6.65 -0.91
C LEU A 178 -5.17 8.00 -0.23
N THR A 179 -4.69 8.09 1.01
CA THR A 179 -4.35 9.37 1.62
C THR A 179 -3.13 9.98 0.94
N SER A 180 -2.95 11.30 1.07
CA SER A 180 -1.61 11.88 0.88
C SER A 180 -0.61 11.17 1.82
N PRO A 181 0.61 10.82 1.36
CA PRO A 181 1.57 10.13 2.20
C PRO A 181 2.17 11.06 3.25
N SER A 182 2.51 10.50 4.40
CA SER A 182 3.37 11.15 5.39
C SER A 182 4.79 10.61 5.30
N PHE A 183 5.76 11.44 5.68
CA PHE A 183 7.18 11.09 5.64
C PHE A 183 7.80 11.22 7.01
N ARG A 184 8.67 10.28 7.36
CA ARG A 184 9.47 10.38 8.58
C ARG A 184 10.94 10.24 8.26
N PHE A 185 11.72 11.14 8.81
CA PHE A 185 13.17 11.08 8.77
C PHE A 185 13.69 10.51 10.09
N SER A 186 14.58 9.54 9.97
CA SER A 186 15.26 8.92 11.10
C SER A 186 16.75 9.23 11.06
N CYS A 187 17.37 9.38 12.24
CA CYS A 187 18.82 9.41 12.38
C CYS A 187 19.28 8.40 13.43
N LEU A 188 20.44 7.79 13.21
CA LEU A 188 21.08 6.90 14.17
C LEU A 188 21.95 7.71 15.15
N ALA A 189 22.08 7.22 16.38
CA ALA A 189 23.13 7.68 17.27
C ALA A 189 24.52 7.39 16.67
N GLU A 190 25.55 8.12 17.09
CA GLU A 190 26.92 7.98 16.57
C GLU A 190 27.48 6.55 16.70
N ASP A 191 27.00 5.79 17.69
CA ASP A 191 27.34 4.40 17.95
C ASP A 191 26.49 3.39 17.14
N CYS A 192 25.58 3.88 16.29
CA CYS A 192 24.61 3.12 15.51
C CYS A 192 23.74 2.14 16.33
N SER A 193 23.63 2.32 17.65
CA SER A 193 22.98 1.35 18.53
C SER A 193 21.46 1.53 18.61
N HIS A 194 20.97 2.75 18.39
CA HIS A 194 19.55 3.10 18.41
C HIS A 194 19.25 4.35 17.57
N ILE A 195 17.96 4.62 17.34
CA ILE A 195 17.49 5.85 16.71
C ILE A 195 17.71 7.01 17.68
N SER A 196 18.54 7.99 17.30
CA SER A 196 18.74 9.22 18.08
C SER A 196 17.66 10.26 17.81
N CYS A 197 17.06 10.25 16.61
CA CYS A 197 15.92 11.09 16.28
C CYS A 197 14.98 10.44 15.28
N CYS A 198 13.68 10.63 15.46
CA CYS A 198 12.64 10.31 14.49
C CYS A 198 11.66 11.46 14.44
N ARG A 199 11.48 12.07 13.27
CA ARG A 199 10.61 13.24 13.11
C ARG A 199 9.78 13.13 11.84
N GLU A 200 8.51 13.48 11.97
CA GLU A 200 7.66 13.73 10.80
C GLU A 200 8.17 14.95 10.03
N CYS A 201 8.19 14.83 8.71
CA CYS A 201 8.68 15.87 7.81
C CYS A 201 7.78 16.01 6.58
N SER A 202 7.79 17.19 6.00
CA SER A 202 7.13 17.43 4.71
C SER A 202 7.83 16.64 3.60
N SER A 203 7.11 16.43 2.50
CA SER A 203 7.72 15.86 1.29
C SER A 203 8.95 16.70 0.88
N PRO A 204 10.13 16.09 0.66
CA PRO A 204 11.36 16.81 0.30
C PRO A 204 11.27 17.70 -0.94
N ASP A 205 10.41 17.34 -1.88
CA ASP A 205 10.32 17.91 -3.23
C ASP A 205 8.86 18.03 -3.71
N GLU A 206 7.92 18.09 -2.76
CA GLU A 206 6.46 18.10 -2.99
C GLU A 206 5.92 16.85 -3.71
N HIS A 207 6.76 15.82 -3.92
CA HIS A 207 6.34 14.57 -4.53
C HIS A 207 5.78 13.59 -3.50
N THR A 208 4.79 12.84 -3.92
CA THR A 208 4.29 11.69 -3.16
C THR A 208 5.15 10.44 -3.36
N TYR A 209 6.10 10.50 -4.30
CA TYR A 209 6.89 9.38 -4.84
C TYR A 209 6.08 8.23 -5.45
N LEU A 210 4.76 8.39 -5.59
CA LEU A 210 3.94 7.55 -6.44
C LEU A 210 4.24 7.91 -7.90
N GLN A 211 4.63 6.90 -8.68
CA GLN A 211 4.96 7.03 -10.09
C GLN A 211 3.89 6.37 -10.93
N LEU A 212 3.49 7.01 -12.03
CA LEU A 212 2.54 6.50 -13.02
C LEU A 212 3.26 6.29 -14.34
N PHE A 213 2.96 5.21 -15.06
CA PHE A 213 3.49 5.00 -16.40
C PHE A 213 2.39 5.17 -17.46
N ASP A 214 2.54 6.18 -18.32
CA ASP A 214 1.67 6.39 -19.47
C ASP A 214 2.24 5.63 -20.67
N ILE A 215 1.60 4.52 -21.01
CA ILE A 215 2.00 3.62 -22.11
C ILE A 215 1.98 4.35 -23.46
N LYS A 216 0.99 5.23 -23.67
CA LYS A 216 0.83 5.96 -24.94
C LYS A 216 2.01 6.93 -25.12
N LYS A 217 2.30 7.70 -24.08
CA LYS A 217 3.40 8.68 -24.07
C LYS A 217 4.77 8.05 -23.85
N ASN A 218 4.84 6.78 -23.41
CA ASN A 218 6.07 6.10 -22.99
C ASN A 218 6.86 6.93 -21.95
N LYS A 219 6.15 7.45 -20.94
CA LYS A 219 6.70 8.38 -19.94
C LYS A 219 6.25 8.02 -18.53
N ILE A 220 7.17 8.21 -17.58
CA ILE A 220 6.88 8.14 -16.15
C ILE A 220 6.48 9.54 -15.66
N PHE A 221 5.40 9.61 -14.91
CA PHE A 221 4.93 10.81 -14.21
C PHE A 221 5.04 10.59 -12.71
N VAL A 222 5.41 11.63 -11.95
CA VAL A 222 5.41 11.60 -10.49
C VAL A 222 4.19 12.36 -9.98
N VAL A 223 3.44 11.76 -9.05
CA VAL A 223 2.22 12.37 -8.51
C VAL A 223 2.58 13.37 -7.42
N ARG A 224 2.01 14.58 -7.53
CA ARG A 224 1.98 15.62 -6.49
C ARG A 224 0.57 15.68 -5.91
N SER A 225 0.45 15.88 -4.60
CA SER A 225 -0.83 16.02 -3.92
C SER A 225 -0.75 17.01 -2.76
N PRO A 226 -1.76 17.86 -2.55
CA PRO A 226 -1.89 18.64 -1.32
C PRO A 226 -2.03 17.73 -0.08
N ALA A 227 -1.66 18.25 1.09
CA ALA A 227 -1.63 17.50 2.36
C ALA A 227 -2.99 16.91 2.77
N ASP A 228 -4.10 17.50 2.32
CA ASP A 228 -5.47 17.11 2.71
C ASP A 228 -6.29 16.56 1.54
N SER A 229 -5.63 15.83 0.65
CA SER A 229 -6.27 15.25 -0.54
C SER A 229 -6.25 13.73 -0.53
N PHE A 230 -7.24 13.14 -1.21
CA PHE A 230 -7.22 11.73 -1.57
C PHE A 230 -6.74 11.57 -3.02
N ILE A 231 -5.95 10.52 -3.24
CA ILE A 231 -5.57 10.04 -4.57
C ILE A 231 -6.44 8.84 -4.87
N ILE A 232 -7.00 8.75 -6.08
CA ILE A 232 -7.81 7.60 -6.50
C ILE A 232 -7.23 7.00 -7.77
N GLN A 233 -6.95 5.70 -7.72
CA GLN A 233 -6.43 4.93 -8.85
C GLN A 233 -7.49 3.95 -9.36
N VAL A 234 -7.50 3.74 -10.67
CA VAL A 234 -8.39 2.77 -11.32
C VAL A 234 -7.72 1.40 -11.33
N GLY A 235 -8.43 0.38 -10.87
CA GLY A 235 -7.95 -1.01 -10.89
C GLY A 235 -8.44 -1.81 -12.11
N GLU A 236 -7.91 -3.01 -12.27
CA GLU A 236 -8.21 -3.88 -13.41
C GLU A 236 -9.67 -4.34 -13.45
N ALA A 237 -10.34 -4.57 -12.32
CA ALA A 237 -11.75 -4.92 -12.34
C ALA A 237 -12.60 -3.77 -12.89
N ALA A 238 -12.28 -2.50 -12.56
CA ALA A 238 -12.96 -1.36 -13.19
C ALA A 238 -12.70 -1.30 -14.70
N ASN A 239 -11.46 -1.56 -15.12
CA ASN A 239 -11.13 -1.63 -16.55
C ASN A 239 -11.97 -2.68 -17.27
N ILE A 240 -12.06 -3.89 -16.72
CA ILE A 240 -12.82 -5.01 -17.27
C ILE A 240 -14.32 -4.68 -17.31
N LEU A 241 -14.91 -4.27 -16.18
CA LEU A 241 -16.35 -3.98 -16.05
C LEU A 241 -16.81 -2.83 -16.96
N THR A 242 -15.93 -1.85 -17.20
CA THR A 242 -16.23 -0.70 -18.07
C THR A 242 -15.87 -0.93 -19.52
N ARG A 243 -15.40 -2.13 -19.85
CA ARG A 243 -14.91 -2.51 -21.16
C ARG A 243 -13.82 -1.57 -21.70
N GLY A 244 -12.86 -1.22 -20.84
CA GLY A 244 -11.72 -0.38 -21.18
C GLY A 244 -12.02 1.12 -21.23
N LYS A 245 -13.26 1.55 -20.94
CA LYS A 245 -13.60 2.99 -20.86
C LYS A 245 -12.89 3.68 -19.70
N LEU A 246 -12.66 2.97 -18.59
CA LEU A 246 -11.68 3.35 -17.58
C LEU A 246 -10.44 2.47 -17.75
N GLN A 247 -9.26 3.08 -17.79
CA GLN A 247 -8.01 2.35 -17.94
C GLN A 247 -7.39 2.09 -16.57
N SER A 248 -6.98 0.85 -16.30
CA SER A 248 -6.24 0.52 -15.07
C SER A 248 -4.93 1.33 -14.99
N THR A 249 -4.60 1.78 -13.79
CA THR A 249 -3.48 2.71 -13.57
C THR A 249 -2.20 1.94 -13.27
N LEU A 250 -1.25 1.93 -14.21
CA LEU A 250 0.07 1.34 -13.99
C LEU A 250 0.92 2.25 -13.12
N HIS A 251 1.35 1.74 -11.97
CA HIS A 251 2.06 2.55 -10.99
C HIS A 251 3.13 1.79 -10.21
N SER A 252 4.04 2.55 -9.58
CA SER A 252 5.06 2.07 -8.64
C SER A 252 5.28 3.12 -7.56
N VAL A 253 6.01 2.76 -6.50
CA VAL A 253 6.42 3.72 -5.46
C VAL A 253 7.94 3.75 -5.43
N SER A 254 8.50 4.92 -5.71
CA SER A 254 9.94 5.15 -5.80
C SER A 254 10.55 5.66 -4.50
N ARG A 255 11.84 5.41 -4.30
CA ARG A 255 12.62 6.05 -3.24
C ARG A 255 13.17 7.38 -3.73
N PRO A 256 13.24 8.42 -2.87
CA PRO A 256 13.99 9.63 -3.18
C PRO A 256 15.45 9.31 -3.46
N VAL A 257 16.03 10.01 -4.42
CA VAL A 257 17.48 10.01 -4.65
C VAL A 257 18.14 10.78 -3.50
N ASP A 258 19.27 10.28 -3.00
CA ASP A 258 20.09 10.90 -1.94
C ASP A 258 19.41 11.08 -0.55
N ARG A 259 18.27 10.41 -0.30
CA ARG A 259 17.58 10.43 1.01
C ARG A 259 17.22 9.04 1.52
N GLU A 260 18.25 8.26 1.78
CA GLU A 260 18.14 6.85 2.21
C GLU A 260 17.45 6.66 3.57
N ASN A 261 17.50 7.67 4.43
CA ASN A 261 16.94 7.63 5.79
C ASN A 261 15.49 8.14 5.89
N LEU A 262 14.85 8.35 4.74
CA LEU A 262 13.44 8.71 4.68
C LEU A 262 12.58 7.44 4.66
N SER A 263 11.51 7.43 5.45
CA SER A 263 10.44 6.44 5.35
C SER A 263 9.16 7.12 4.87
N ARG A 264 8.28 6.34 4.24
CA ARG A 264 7.02 6.83 3.68
C ARG A 264 5.85 6.00 4.20
N GLN A 265 4.82 6.65 4.69
CA GLN A 265 3.62 6.01 5.22
C GLN A 265 2.41 6.44 4.42
N THR A 266 1.50 5.52 4.15
CA THR A 266 0.25 5.82 3.46
C THR A 266 -0.85 4.91 3.97
N PHE A 267 -2.06 5.44 4.10
CA PHE A 267 -3.25 4.62 4.28
C PHE A 267 -3.97 4.49 2.95
N VAL A 268 -4.40 3.26 2.63
CA VAL A 268 -5.05 2.93 1.36
C VAL A 268 -6.29 2.08 1.61
N VAL A 269 -7.33 2.27 0.81
CA VAL A 269 -8.53 1.44 0.80
C VAL A 269 -8.76 0.88 -0.60
N PHE A 270 -8.67 -0.44 -0.73
CA PHE A 270 -8.98 -1.17 -1.95
C PHE A 270 -10.47 -1.47 -1.99
N LEU A 271 -11.19 -0.93 -2.98
CA LEU A 271 -12.60 -1.20 -3.23
C LEU A 271 -12.70 -2.32 -4.26
N GLN A 272 -13.34 -3.41 -3.87
CA GLN A 272 -13.36 -4.64 -4.64
C GLN A 272 -14.80 -5.07 -4.96
N PRO A 273 -15.03 -5.73 -6.11
CA PRO A 273 -16.30 -6.39 -6.38
C PRO A 273 -16.60 -7.50 -5.35
N ALA A 274 -17.84 -7.99 -5.37
CA ALA A 274 -18.18 -9.25 -4.71
C ALA A 274 -17.28 -10.39 -5.23
N TRP A 275 -16.86 -11.31 -4.36
CA TRP A 275 -16.07 -12.47 -4.75
C TRP A 275 -16.74 -13.28 -5.88
N SER A 276 -18.08 -13.36 -5.87
CA SER A 276 -18.90 -14.04 -6.88
C SER A 276 -19.18 -13.21 -8.14
N LYS A 277 -18.77 -11.92 -8.21
CA LYS A 277 -19.01 -11.08 -9.39
C LYS A 277 -18.33 -11.70 -10.60
N ILE A 278 -19.11 -11.98 -11.64
CA ILE A 278 -18.60 -12.45 -12.92
C ILE A 278 -17.99 -11.27 -13.66
N LEU A 279 -16.78 -11.48 -14.18
CA LEU A 279 -16.03 -10.54 -14.99
C LEU A 279 -16.07 -11.00 -16.44
N SER A 280 -16.68 -10.18 -17.30
CA SER A 280 -16.79 -10.47 -18.74
C SER A 280 -16.18 -9.34 -19.55
N TYR A 281 -15.26 -9.67 -20.45
CA TYR A 281 -14.60 -8.72 -21.33
C TYR A 281 -14.23 -9.38 -22.66
N SER A 282 -14.99 -9.05 -23.70
CA SER A 282 -14.94 -9.70 -25.01
C SER A 282 -14.19 -8.87 -26.07
N GLY A 283 -13.23 -8.03 -25.70
CA GLY A 283 -12.70 -7.02 -26.64
C GLY A 283 -11.32 -6.49 -26.32
N TYR A 284 -10.35 -7.34 -25.97
CA TYR A 284 -8.96 -6.87 -25.91
C TYR A 284 -8.49 -6.58 -27.34
N PRO A 285 -8.09 -5.33 -27.66
CA PRO A 285 -7.26 -5.14 -28.84
C PRO A 285 -5.96 -5.91 -28.61
N GLU A 286 -5.54 -6.69 -29.61
CA GLU A 286 -4.23 -7.33 -29.61
C GLU A 286 -3.14 -6.27 -29.35
N GLU A 287 -2.21 -6.61 -28.47
CA GLU A 287 -1.07 -5.74 -28.18
C GLU A 287 -0.30 -5.50 -29.48
N THR A 288 -0.33 -4.26 -29.98
CA THR A 288 0.48 -3.87 -31.13
C THR A 288 1.94 -3.85 -30.68
N SER A 289 2.73 -4.78 -31.23
CA SER A 289 4.14 -4.99 -30.93
C SER A 289 5.00 -3.85 -31.46
N ASN A 290 4.94 -2.69 -30.83
CA ASN A 290 5.91 -1.62 -31.11
C ASN A 290 7.22 -1.95 -30.39
N GLN A 291 8.15 -2.56 -31.13
CA GLN A 291 9.46 -3.03 -30.68
C GLN A 291 10.40 -1.90 -30.21
N ASP A 292 10.09 -0.62 -30.47
CA ASP A 292 11.01 0.51 -30.26
C ASP A 292 10.96 1.17 -28.87
N LYS A 293 10.17 0.66 -27.91
CA LYS A 293 10.00 1.26 -26.58
C LYS A 293 10.68 0.43 -25.48
N LEU A 294 12.01 0.54 -25.36
CA LEU A 294 12.81 -0.19 -24.35
C LEU A 294 12.32 0.03 -22.90
N LEU A 295 12.00 1.27 -22.51
CA LEU A 295 11.47 1.61 -21.18
C LEU A 295 10.16 0.85 -20.87
N MET A 296 9.25 0.85 -21.84
CA MET A 296 7.98 0.14 -21.75
C MET A 296 8.22 -1.36 -21.58
N GLN A 297 9.10 -1.96 -22.37
CA GLN A 297 9.45 -3.38 -22.26
C GLN A 297 10.04 -3.73 -20.89
N GLU A 298 10.91 -2.88 -20.35
CA GLU A 298 11.53 -3.10 -19.03
C GLU A 298 10.48 -3.10 -17.91
N ILE A 299 9.54 -2.17 -17.94
CA ILE A 299 8.43 -2.07 -16.97
C ILE A 299 7.46 -3.24 -17.16
N LEU A 300 6.99 -3.49 -18.38
CA LEU A 300 6.00 -4.52 -18.67
C LEU A 300 6.50 -5.93 -18.33
N ARG A 301 7.81 -6.20 -18.44
CA ARG A 301 8.42 -7.48 -18.03
C ARG A 301 8.24 -7.79 -16.53
N LYS A 302 8.00 -6.77 -15.69
CA LYS A 302 7.76 -6.94 -14.24
C LYS A 302 6.30 -7.26 -13.92
N ILE A 303 5.41 -7.19 -14.91
CA ILE A 303 3.98 -7.27 -14.73
C ILE A 303 3.48 -8.55 -15.41
N PRO A 304 2.82 -9.45 -14.68
CA PRO A 304 2.16 -10.58 -15.32
C PRO A 304 1.04 -10.07 -16.25
N PRO A 305 1.08 -10.38 -17.55
CA PRO A 305 0.08 -9.92 -18.51
C PRO A 305 -1.34 -10.26 -18.06
N LEU A 306 -2.30 -9.40 -18.38
CA LEU A 306 -3.70 -9.69 -18.02
C LEU A 306 -4.21 -10.95 -18.73
N SER A 307 -3.78 -11.20 -19.97
CA SER A 307 -4.16 -12.36 -20.79
C SER A 307 -3.85 -13.71 -20.15
N ILE A 308 -2.85 -13.80 -19.27
CA ILE A 308 -2.51 -15.04 -18.56
C ILE A 308 -3.24 -15.17 -17.22
N ARG A 309 -3.78 -14.06 -16.68
CA ARG A 309 -4.47 -14.01 -15.38
C ARG A 309 -5.99 -14.00 -15.51
N PHE A 310 -6.50 -13.50 -16.64
CA PHE A 310 -7.91 -13.28 -16.89
C PHE A 310 -8.45 -14.25 -17.94
N ARG A 311 -9.62 -14.81 -17.66
CA ARG A 311 -10.42 -15.62 -18.59
C ARG A 311 -11.84 -15.06 -18.59
N ASP A 312 -12.42 -14.90 -19.78
CA ASP A 312 -13.79 -14.37 -19.91
C ASP A 312 -14.78 -15.24 -19.12
N GLY A 313 -15.66 -14.58 -18.35
CA GLY A 313 -16.67 -15.24 -17.52
C GLY A 313 -16.17 -15.78 -16.17
N MET A 314 -14.91 -15.56 -15.81
CA MET A 314 -14.41 -15.92 -14.48
C MET A 314 -14.98 -15.01 -13.38
N THR A 315 -15.04 -15.52 -12.17
CA THR A 315 -15.37 -14.73 -10.98
C THR A 315 -14.22 -13.82 -10.55
N PHE A 316 -14.54 -12.72 -9.86
CA PHE A 316 -13.52 -11.88 -9.22
C PHE A 316 -12.65 -12.69 -8.25
N ALA A 317 -13.20 -13.71 -7.59
CA ALA A 317 -12.45 -14.61 -6.72
C ALA A 317 -11.32 -15.35 -7.45
N GLU A 318 -11.65 -15.98 -8.57
CA GLU A 318 -10.67 -16.67 -9.42
C GLU A 318 -9.63 -15.68 -9.95
N PHE A 319 -10.06 -14.47 -10.34
CA PHE A 319 -9.17 -13.45 -10.90
C PHE A 319 -8.19 -12.92 -9.85
N SER A 320 -8.70 -12.64 -8.64
CA SER A 320 -7.89 -12.24 -7.50
C SER A 320 -6.90 -13.33 -7.11
N HIS A 321 -7.31 -14.60 -7.15
CA HIS A 321 -6.45 -15.73 -6.81
C HIS A 321 -5.30 -15.88 -7.82
N GLU A 322 -5.61 -15.95 -9.12
CA GLU A 322 -4.60 -16.09 -10.17
C GLU A 322 -3.67 -14.87 -10.21
N THR A 323 -4.21 -13.67 -10.02
CA THR A 323 -3.39 -12.45 -9.93
C THR A 323 -2.43 -12.50 -8.75
N THR A 324 -2.92 -12.83 -7.56
CA THR A 324 -2.07 -12.93 -6.36
C THR A 324 -0.98 -13.98 -6.55
N LYS A 325 -1.31 -15.11 -7.16
CA LYS A 325 -0.36 -16.19 -7.47
C LYS A 325 0.73 -15.71 -8.43
N GLN A 326 0.38 -15.04 -9.53
CA GLN A 326 1.35 -14.58 -10.53
C GLN A 326 2.27 -13.45 -10.01
N TYR A 327 1.79 -12.60 -9.10
CA TYR A 327 2.64 -11.58 -8.48
C TYR A 327 3.49 -12.13 -7.32
N TYR A 328 2.90 -12.91 -6.41
CA TYR A 328 3.49 -13.15 -5.08
C TYR A 328 3.78 -14.61 -4.72
N SER A 329 3.49 -15.58 -5.60
CA SER A 329 3.95 -16.96 -5.38
C SER A 329 5.48 -17.03 -5.40
N SER A 330 6.07 -18.16 -5.00
CA SER A 330 7.54 -18.34 -5.02
C SER A 330 8.17 -18.09 -6.40
N SER A 331 7.42 -18.28 -7.48
CA SER A 331 7.81 -17.99 -8.86
C SER A 331 7.23 -16.68 -9.41
N GLY A 332 6.53 -15.89 -8.58
CA GLY A 332 5.86 -14.67 -8.99
C GLY A 332 6.82 -13.51 -9.28
N THR A 333 6.38 -12.54 -10.07
CA THR A 333 7.26 -11.41 -10.50
C THR A 333 7.70 -10.50 -9.36
N GLN A 334 7.03 -10.56 -8.20
CA GLN A 334 7.30 -9.78 -7.00
C GLN A 334 7.49 -10.65 -5.75
N SER A 335 7.91 -11.92 -5.92
CA SER A 335 8.10 -12.88 -4.82
C SER A 335 9.11 -12.46 -3.74
N MET A 336 9.99 -11.50 -4.05
CA MET A 336 11.03 -10.95 -3.17
C MET A 336 10.80 -9.47 -2.81
N GLY A 337 9.65 -8.90 -3.19
CA GLY A 337 9.29 -7.48 -3.00
C GLY A 337 8.84 -7.13 -1.59
#